data_AF-A0AAW0M065-F1
#
_entry.id   AF-A0AAW0M065-F1
#
_cell.length_a   1.000
_cell.length_b   1.000
_cell.length_c   1.000
_cell.angle_alpha   90.00
_cell.angle_beta   90.00
_cell.angle_gamma   90.00
#
_symmetry.space_group_name_H-M   'P 1'
#
loop_
_entity.id
_entity.type
_entity.pdbx_description
1 polymer ?
#
loop_
_entity_poly.entity_id
_entity_poly.type
_entity_poly.pdbx_seq_one_letter_code
_entity_poly.pdbx_strand_id
1 'polypeptide(L)'
;MKQPFEDVLRNMIDDGCPPICVISDFFLGWTLESCHLFDIPRIVSHGMGVFAMVICKSPSLHVPSVKDLSLLDPIDFSELKFPFTLNKGDIPEGLLNGDPNDPYVRLIMELAEADVNSWGVIVNSFEEIEGEYVGALESDYFNEAKSYCVGHFSSMINLIKNWMLHTSSG
;
A
#
# COMPACT_ATOMS: atom_id res chain seq x y z
N MET A 1 -7.44 -19.66 3.13
CA MET A 1 -6.40 -19.08 2.25
C MET A 1 -5.01 -19.11 2.88
N LYS A 2 -4.86 -18.72 4.17
CA LYS A 2 -3.58 -18.72 4.89
C LYS A 2 -2.84 -20.07 4.86
N GLN A 3 -3.46 -21.15 5.33
CA GLN A 3 -2.80 -22.47 5.37
C GLN A 3 -2.31 -22.95 3.98
N PRO A 4 -3.14 -22.96 2.92
CA PRO A 4 -2.63 -23.32 1.59
C PRO A 4 -1.47 -22.45 1.09
N PHE A 5 -1.46 -21.15 1.45
CA PHE A 5 -0.38 -20.24 1.09
C PHE A 5 0.92 -20.61 1.81
N GLU A 6 0.85 -20.89 3.12
CA GLU A 6 2.00 -21.33 3.92
C GLU A 6 2.53 -22.70 3.47
N ASP A 7 1.65 -23.61 3.06
CA ASP A 7 2.04 -24.92 2.53
C ASP A 7 2.83 -24.76 1.22
N VAL A 8 2.46 -23.79 0.36
CA VAL A 8 3.23 -23.47 -0.85
C VAL A 8 4.63 -22.96 -0.51
N LEU A 9 4.74 -22.01 0.44
CA LEU A 9 6.04 -21.49 0.87
C LEU A 9 6.92 -22.60 1.45
N ARG A 10 6.35 -23.45 2.29
CA ARG A 10 7.06 -24.59 2.90
C ARG A 10 7.58 -25.56 1.84
N ASN A 11 6.74 -25.95 0.88
CA ASN A 11 7.15 -26.85 -0.18
C ASN A 11 8.29 -26.25 -1.03
N MET A 12 8.23 -24.96 -1.37
CA MET A 12 9.31 -24.28 -2.10
C MET A 12 10.63 -24.31 -1.34
N ILE A 13 10.60 -24.13 -0.01
CA ILE A 13 11.78 -24.20 0.85
C ILE A 13 12.32 -25.63 0.91
N ASP A 14 11.45 -26.61 1.14
CA ASP A 14 11.82 -28.03 1.25
C ASP A 14 12.40 -28.57 -0.07
N ASP A 15 11.91 -28.08 -1.22
CA ASP A 15 12.43 -28.38 -2.56
C ASP A 15 13.76 -27.66 -2.89
N GLY A 16 14.31 -26.87 -1.95
CA GLY A 16 15.56 -26.14 -2.12
C GLY A 16 15.44 -24.90 -3.00
N CYS A 17 14.22 -24.40 -3.23
CA CYS A 17 13.92 -23.21 -4.03
C CYS A 17 13.22 -22.12 -3.18
N PRO A 18 13.80 -21.64 -2.07
CA PRO A 18 13.15 -20.65 -1.22
C PRO A 18 12.91 -19.35 -1.99
N PRO A 19 11.71 -18.74 -1.90
CA PRO A 19 11.45 -17.46 -2.54
C PRO A 19 12.27 -16.36 -1.88
N ILE A 20 12.79 -15.42 -2.67
CA ILE A 20 13.55 -14.27 -2.17
C ILE A 20 12.67 -13.22 -1.48
N CYS A 21 11.38 -13.16 -1.86
CA CYS A 21 10.36 -12.31 -1.25
C CYS A 21 8.97 -12.78 -1.69
N VAL A 22 7.94 -12.29 -1.01
CA VAL A 22 6.54 -12.39 -1.43
C VAL A 22 6.03 -11.00 -1.78
N ILE A 23 5.39 -10.87 -2.93
CA ILE A 23 4.58 -9.71 -3.28
C ILE A 23 3.12 -10.06 -3.04
N SER A 24 2.41 -9.27 -2.23
CA SER A 24 0.98 -9.47 -1.99
C SER A 24 0.23 -8.16 -1.88
N ASP A 25 -1.04 -8.18 -2.30
CA ASP A 25 -1.94 -7.03 -2.22
C ASP A 25 -2.14 -6.55 -0.78
N PHE A 26 -2.34 -5.24 -0.60
CA PHE A 26 -2.64 -4.59 0.67
C PHE A 26 -3.75 -5.30 1.47
N PHE A 27 -4.84 -5.73 0.83
CA PHE A 27 -5.96 -6.39 1.51
C PHE A 27 -5.61 -7.79 2.05
N LEU A 28 -4.45 -8.34 1.67
CA LEU A 28 -3.94 -9.61 2.17
C LEU A 28 -2.97 -9.39 3.33
N GLY A 29 -3.29 -8.51 4.30
CA GLY A 29 -2.46 -8.20 5.47
C GLY A 29 -1.89 -9.43 6.20
N TRP A 30 -2.68 -10.50 6.29
CA TRP A 30 -2.30 -11.78 6.90
C TRP A 30 -1.07 -12.46 6.27
N THR A 31 -0.70 -12.12 5.02
CA THR A 31 0.50 -12.67 4.39
C THR A 31 1.77 -12.19 5.06
N LEU A 32 1.78 -11.04 5.75
CA LEU A 32 2.96 -10.56 6.48
C LEU A 32 3.37 -11.56 7.56
N GLU A 33 2.40 -11.98 8.38
CA GLU A 33 2.63 -12.95 9.44
C GLU A 33 3.12 -14.29 8.85
N SER A 34 2.48 -14.77 7.78
CA SER A 34 2.94 -15.97 7.08
C SER A 34 4.36 -15.84 6.55
N CYS A 35 4.75 -14.69 6.00
CA CYS A 35 6.10 -14.46 5.49
C CYS A 35 7.13 -14.45 6.64
N HIS A 36 6.81 -13.82 7.78
CA HIS A 36 7.65 -13.82 8.97
C HIS A 36 7.88 -15.23 9.53
N LEU A 37 6.88 -16.13 9.47
CA LEU A 37 7.03 -17.52 9.93
C LEU A 37 8.13 -18.30 9.19
N PHE A 38 8.48 -17.87 7.98
CA PHE A 38 9.49 -18.51 7.13
C PHE A 38 10.72 -17.62 6.88
N ASP A 39 10.85 -16.50 7.60
CA ASP A 39 11.91 -15.50 7.40
C ASP A 39 11.99 -14.96 5.95
N ILE A 40 10.84 -14.84 5.27
CA ILE A 40 10.75 -14.31 3.90
C ILE A 40 10.31 -12.83 3.97
N PRO A 41 10.97 -11.90 3.25
CA PRO A 41 10.51 -10.52 3.16
C PRO A 41 9.17 -10.40 2.42
N ARG A 42 8.24 -9.60 2.96
CA ARG A 42 7.02 -9.19 2.24
C ARG A 42 7.20 -7.82 1.61
N ILE A 43 6.87 -7.70 0.33
CA ILE A 43 6.64 -6.44 -0.37
C ILE A 43 5.13 -6.28 -0.57
N VAL A 44 4.55 -5.23 -0.01
CA VAL A 44 3.11 -4.95 -0.16
C VAL A 44 2.86 -4.24 -1.49
N SER A 45 1.81 -4.61 -2.20
CA SER A 45 1.39 -3.93 -3.44
C SER A 45 0.08 -3.18 -3.20
N HIS A 46 0.05 -1.92 -3.64
CA HIS A 46 -1.14 -1.07 -3.59
C HIS A 46 -1.67 -0.76 -4.99
N GLY A 47 -2.99 -0.78 -5.13
CA GLY A 47 -3.68 -0.31 -6.33
C GLY A 47 -3.74 1.23 -6.43
N MET A 48 -3.45 1.92 -5.33
CA MET A 48 -3.47 3.38 -5.22
C MET A 48 -2.13 3.99 -5.65
N GLY A 49 -2.17 5.28 -6.02
CA GLY A 49 -0.98 6.09 -6.25
C GLY A 49 -0.34 6.56 -4.94
N VAL A 50 0.88 7.09 -5.03
CA VAL A 50 1.67 7.61 -3.89
C VAL A 50 0.88 8.70 -3.18
N PHE A 51 0.36 9.67 -3.94
CA PHE A 51 -0.37 10.81 -3.40
C PHE A 51 -1.56 10.38 -2.53
N ALA A 52 -2.38 9.47 -3.05
CA ALA A 52 -3.56 8.99 -2.34
C ALA A 52 -3.18 8.22 -1.06
N MET A 53 -2.12 7.41 -1.10
CA MET A 53 -1.65 6.70 0.09
C MET A 53 -1.13 7.63 1.17
N VAL A 54 -0.36 8.66 0.79
CA VAL A 54 0.15 9.67 1.72
C VAL A 54 -1.00 10.39 2.44
N ILE A 55 -2.10 10.69 1.74
CA ILE A 55 -3.31 11.23 2.39
C ILE A 55 -3.93 10.23 3.34
N CYS A 56 -4.11 8.98 2.89
CA CYS A 56 -4.76 7.94 3.70
C CYS A 56 -3.98 7.58 4.98
N LYS A 57 -2.67 7.75 4.97
CA LYS A 57 -1.79 7.53 6.14
C LYS A 57 -1.61 8.76 7.01
N SER A 58 -2.12 9.91 6.59
CA SER A 58 -1.86 11.17 7.28
C SER A 58 -2.46 11.18 8.68
N PRO A 59 -1.67 11.55 9.72
CA PRO A 59 -2.17 11.69 11.08
C PRO A 59 -3.23 12.80 11.19
N SER A 60 -3.30 13.75 10.23
CA SER A 60 -4.34 14.77 10.17
C SER A 60 -5.75 14.17 10.16
N LEU A 61 -5.95 12.99 9.58
CA LEU A 61 -7.27 12.32 9.54
C LEU A 61 -7.75 11.87 10.92
N HIS A 62 -6.81 11.72 11.87
CA HIS A 62 -7.06 11.24 13.22
C HIS A 62 -7.13 12.35 14.27
N VAL A 63 -7.08 13.62 13.86
CA VAL A 63 -7.27 14.74 14.78
C VAL A 63 -8.74 14.81 15.22
N PRO A 64 -9.04 14.93 16.53
CA PRO A 64 -10.41 14.95 17.03
C PRO A 64 -11.33 15.97 16.34
N SER A 65 -10.79 17.14 15.97
CA SER A 65 -11.55 18.21 15.30
C SER A 65 -12.10 17.83 13.93
N VAL A 66 -11.51 16.84 13.24
CA VAL A 66 -12.01 16.36 11.93
C VAL A 66 -13.40 15.72 12.06
N LYS A 67 -13.75 15.18 13.25
CA LYS A 67 -15.08 14.62 13.50
C LYS A 67 -16.19 15.66 13.38
N ASP A 68 -15.93 16.89 13.83
CA ASP A 68 -16.94 17.95 13.91
C ASP A 68 -17.09 18.72 12.59
N LEU A 69 -16.23 18.47 11.61
CA LEU A 69 -16.29 19.09 10.29
C LEU A 69 -17.51 18.63 9.47
N SER A 70 -18.05 19.55 8.67
CA SER A 70 -19.00 19.28 7.59
C SER A 70 -18.28 18.63 6.39
N LEU A 71 -19.03 17.99 5.48
CA LEU A 71 -18.44 17.35 4.30
C LEU A 71 -17.70 18.32 3.36
N LEU A 72 -18.07 19.60 3.39
CA LEU A 72 -17.46 20.64 2.56
C LEU A 72 -16.33 21.39 3.28
N ASP A 73 -16.10 21.08 4.56
CA ASP A 73 -15.05 21.75 5.31
C ASP A 73 -13.68 21.17 4.93
N PRO A 74 -12.65 22.03 4.77
CA PRO A 74 -11.31 21.61 4.44
C PRO A 74 -10.64 20.87 5.60
N ILE A 75 -9.80 19.88 5.28
CA ILE A 75 -8.88 19.24 6.23
C ILE A 75 -7.50 19.86 6.06
N ASP A 76 -6.88 20.22 7.17
CA ASP A 76 -5.52 20.74 7.20
C ASP A 76 -4.50 19.60 7.25
N PHE A 77 -3.76 19.44 6.15
CA PHE A 77 -2.63 18.53 6.03
C PHE A 77 -1.32 19.31 6.24
N SER A 78 -1.15 19.93 7.41
CA SER A 78 -0.03 20.87 7.67
C SER A 78 1.37 20.31 7.36
N GLU A 79 1.55 18.99 7.33
CA GLU A 79 2.81 18.32 6.99
C GLU A 79 3.04 18.17 5.48
N LEU A 80 2.02 18.37 4.65
CA LEU A 80 2.02 18.10 3.22
C LEU A 80 1.35 19.24 2.45
N LYS A 81 2.06 19.79 1.46
CA LYS A 81 1.50 20.83 0.60
C LYS A 81 0.90 20.18 -0.64
N PHE A 82 -0.41 20.38 -0.81
CA PHE A 82 -1.12 19.91 -1.98
C PHE A 82 -1.49 21.08 -2.90
N PRO A 83 -1.58 20.87 -4.22
CA PRO A 83 -1.97 21.91 -5.17
C PRO A 83 -3.48 22.23 -5.12
N PHE A 84 -4.24 21.55 -4.27
CA PHE A 84 -5.67 21.72 -4.08
C PHE A 84 -6.07 21.49 -2.62
N THR A 85 -7.29 21.91 -2.30
CA THR A 85 -7.90 21.69 -0.99
C THR A 85 -8.62 20.36 -0.97
N LEU A 86 -8.37 19.55 0.06
CA LEU A 86 -9.11 18.34 0.37
C LEU A 86 -10.14 18.66 1.44
N ASN A 87 -11.39 18.33 1.19
CA ASN A 87 -12.47 18.45 2.15
C ASN A 87 -12.72 17.10 2.83
N LYS A 88 -13.44 17.11 3.95
CA LYS A 88 -13.84 15.87 4.63
C LYS A 88 -14.58 14.89 3.72
N GLY A 89 -15.42 15.40 2.82
CA GLY A 89 -16.17 14.58 1.87
C GLY A 89 -15.32 13.86 0.82
N ASP A 90 -14.05 14.26 0.65
CA ASP A 90 -13.11 13.61 -0.27
C ASP A 90 -12.40 12.41 0.38
N ILE A 91 -12.52 12.26 1.71
CA ILE A 91 -11.86 11.21 2.48
C ILE A 91 -12.84 10.04 2.72
N PRO A 92 -12.43 8.79 2.41
CA PRO A 92 -13.20 7.61 2.80
C PRO A 92 -13.50 7.59 4.30
N GLU A 93 -14.77 7.38 4.66
CA GLU A 93 -15.24 7.39 6.07
C GLU A 93 -14.45 6.41 6.96
N GLY A 94 -14.04 5.27 6.40
CA GLY A 94 -13.23 4.26 7.09
C GLY A 94 -11.83 4.70 7.53
N LEU A 95 -11.32 5.81 6.99
CA LEU A 95 -10.02 6.39 7.36
C LEU A 95 -10.16 7.51 8.39
N LEU A 96 -11.36 8.06 8.56
CA LEU A 96 -11.64 9.02 9.61
C LEU A 96 -11.74 8.29 10.95
N ASN A 97 -11.56 9.02 12.05
CA ASN A 97 -11.68 8.46 13.39
C ASN A 97 -13.03 7.74 13.64
N GLY A 98 -13.05 6.43 13.42
CA GLY A 98 -14.16 5.53 13.68
C GLY A 98 -14.20 5.02 15.12
N ASP A 99 -15.23 4.22 15.43
CA ASP A 99 -15.25 3.45 16.69
C ASP A 99 -14.23 2.31 16.59
N PRO A 100 -13.24 2.21 17.48
CA PRO A 100 -12.27 1.12 17.46
C PRO A 100 -12.88 -0.26 17.75
N ASN A 101 -14.13 -0.31 18.23
CA ASN A 101 -14.87 -1.57 18.39
C ASN A 101 -15.60 -2.00 17.12
N ASP A 102 -15.67 -1.12 16.10
CA ASP A 102 -16.25 -1.46 14.81
C ASP A 102 -15.36 -2.51 14.10
N PRO A 103 -15.91 -3.66 13.68
CA PRO A 103 -15.13 -4.72 13.03
C PRO A 103 -14.43 -4.27 11.73
N TYR A 104 -15.03 -3.33 10.99
CA TYR A 104 -14.44 -2.78 9.78
C TYR A 104 -13.27 -1.86 10.11
N VAL A 105 -13.40 -0.98 11.11
CA VAL A 105 -12.30 -0.13 11.58
C VAL A 105 -11.12 -0.98 12.06
N ARG A 106 -11.40 -2.03 12.85
CA ARG A 106 -10.36 -2.96 13.30
C ARG A 106 -9.65 -3.66 12.15
N LEU A 107 -10.39 -4.10 11.13
CA LEU A 107 -9.81 -4.69 9.93
C LEU A 107 -8.89 -3.70 9.22
N ILE A 108 -9.31 -2.44 9.03
CA ILE A 108 -8.48 -1.41 8.40
C ILE A 108 -7.21 -1.15 9.23
N MET A 109 -7.31 -1.11 10.56
CA MET A 109 -6.14 -0.97 11.44
C MET A 109 -5.17 -2.15 11.30
N GLU A 110 -5.66 -3.39 11.28
CA GLU A 110 -4.85 -4.60 11.09
C GLU A 110 -4.16 -4.60 9.71
N LEU A 111 -4.85 -4.15 8.65
CA LEU A 111 -4.27 -4.01 7.32
C LEU A 111 -3.21 -2.90 7.27
N ALA A 112 -3.47 -1.76 7.90
CA ALA A 112 -2.54 -0.64 7.97
C ALA A 112 -1.26 -1.01 8.75
N GLU A 113 -1.41 -1.76 9.85
CA GLU A 113 -0.27 -2.29 10.62
C GLU A 113 0.57 -3.26 9.77
N ALA A 114 -0.07 -4.21 9.06
CA ALA A 114 0.65 -5.13 8.19
C ALA A 114 1.33 -4.41 7.01
N ASP A 115 0.73 -3.33 6.51
CA ASP A 115 1.29 -2.51 5.44
C ASP A 115 2.60 -1.86 5.87
N VAL A 116 2.61 -1.05 6.94
CA VAL A 116 3.81 -0.30 7.39
C VAL A 116 4.95 -1.20 7.90
N ASN A 117 4.66 -2.45 8.25
CA ASN A 117 5.64 -3.46 8.64
C ASN A 117 6.21 -4.26 7.45
N SER A 118 5.77 -3.99 6.22
CA SER A 118 6.32 -4.64 5.03
C SER A 118 7.76 -4.15 4.74
N TRP A 119 8.55 -4.98 4.08
CA TRP A 119 9.95 -4.68 3.74
C TRP A 119 10.08 -3.63 2.62
N GLY A 120 9.06 -3.53 1.77
CA GLY A 120 8.97 -2.57 0.67
C GLY A 120 7.52 -2.41 0.23
N VAL A 121 7.25 -1.40 -0.58
CA VAL A 121 5.92 -1.14 -1.15
C VAL A 121 5.99 -0.93 -2.67
N ILE A 122 5.13 -1.62 -3.42
CA ILE A 122 4.90 -1.36 -4.84
C ILE A 122 3.69 -0.45 -4.97
N VAL A 123 3.86 0.63 -5.73
CA VAL A 123 2.86 1.68 -5.89
C VAL A 123 2.45 1.81 -7.36
N ASN A 124 1.14 1.88 -7.59
CA ASN A 124 0.55 2.06 -8.92
C ASN A 124 0.65 3.53 -9.38
N SER A 125 1.88 4.04 -9.50
CA SER A 125 2.18 5.43 -9.86
C SER A 125 3.47 5.57 -10.65
N PHE A 126 3.68 6.76 -11.22
CA PHE A 126 4.90 7.16 -11.91
C PHE A 126 5.67 8.16 -11.04
N GLU A 127 6.97 7.94 -10.88
CA GLU A 127 7.83 8.83 -10.10
C GLU A 127 7.89 10.24 -10.72
N GLU A 128 7.79 10.35 -12.04
CA GLU A 128 7.74 11.62 -12.76
C GLU A 128 6.51 12.48 -12.42
N ILE A 129 5.45 11.87 -11.89
CA ILE A 129 4.19 12.54 -11.54
C ILE A 129 4.10 12.78 -10.03
N GLU A 130 4.43 11.78 -9.20
CA GLU A 130 4.19 11.83 -7.76
C GLU A 130 5.48 11.70 -6.91
N GLY A 131 6.66 11.80 -7.53
CA GLY A 131 7.96 11.61 -6.88
C GLY A 131 8.22 12.55 -5.71
N GLU A 132 7.62 13.76 -5.69
CA GLU A 132 7.76 14.68 -4.55
C GLU A 132 7.14 14.15 -3.25
N TYR A 133 6.18 13.21 -3.33
CA TYR A 133 5.49 12.61 -2.19
C TYR A 133 6.09 11.26 -1.77
N VAL A 134 7.00 10.69 -2.57
CA VAL A 134 7.62 9.37 -2.30
C VAL A 134 8.33 9.35 -0.96
N GLY A 135 9.11 10.39 -0.64
CA GLY A 135 9.82 10.47 0.63
C GLY A 135 8.88 10.51 1.84
N ALA A 136 7.72 11.19 1.71
CA ALA A 136 6.72 11.20 2.76
C ALA A 136 6.10 9.80 2.95
N LEU A 137 5.76 9.12 1.86
CA LEU A 137 5.25 7.75 1.92
C LEU A 137 6.25 6.79 2.59
N GLU A 138 7.52 6.82 2.18
CA GLU A 138 8.55 5.93 2.74
C GLU A 138 8.76 6.17 4.24
N SER A 139 8.55 7.40 4.73
CA SER A 139 8.70 7.74 6.14
C SER A 139 7.66 7.09 7.05
N ASP A 140 6.54 6.60 6.50
CA ASP A 140 5.51 5.89 7.26
C ASP A 140 5.86 4.41 7.54
N TYR A 141 6.93 3.88 6.94
CA TYR A 141 7.31 2.47 7.06
C TYR A 141 8.47 2.27 8.05
N PHE A 142 8.37 1.24 8.90
CA PHE A 142 9.32 1.04 10.01
C PHE A 142 10.74 0.62 9.59
N ASN A 143 10.88 -0.09 8.47
CA ASN A 143 12.12 -0.76 8.07
C ASN A 143 12.92 0.02 7.02
N GLU A 144 12.81 1.36 7.01
CA GLU A 144 13.33 2.20 5.92
C GLU A 144 12.87 1.70 4.53
N ALA A 145 11.64 1.17 4.50
CA ALA A 145 11.10 0.48 3.35
C ALA A 145 11.08 1.40 2.14
N LYS A 146 11.43 0.85 0.98
CA LYS A 146 11.44 1.60 -0.28
C LYS A 146 10.14 1.44 -1.03
N SER A 147 9.72 2.54 -1.65
CA SER A 147 8.59 2.56 -2.56
C SER A 147 9.06 2.37 -4.00
N TYR A 148 8.36 1.53 -4.74
CA TYR A 148 8.65 1.21 -6.13
C TYR A 148 7.46 1.64 -6.99
N CYS A 149 7.62 2.77 -7.67
CA CYS A 149 6.64 3.29 -8.61
C CYS A 149 6.72 2.48 -9.92
N VAL A 150 5.70 1.66 -10.21
CA VAL A 150 5.71 0.75 -11.38
C VAL A 150 4.78 1.20 -12.52
N GLY A 151 4.20 2.40 -12.41
CA GLY A 151 3.25 2.96 -13.36
C GLY A 151 1.91 2.21 -13.38
N HIS A 152 1.00 2.67 -14.23
CA HIS A 152 -0.28 1.97 -14.43
C HIS A 152 -0.03 0.55 -14.93
N PHE A 153 -0.52 -0.47 -14.22
CA PHE A 153 -0.37 -1.88 -14.64
C PHE A 153 -0.85 -2.11 -16.09
N SER A 154 -1.83 -1.35 -16.59
CA SER A 154 -2.28 -1.38 -17.98
C SER A 154 -1.18 -0.96 -18.98
N SER A 155 -0.37 0.05 -18.65
CA SER A 155 0.74 0.53 -19.46
C SER A 155 1.88 -0.48 -19.48
N MET A 156 2.21 -1.11 -18.34
CA MET A 156 3.19 -2.21 -18.29
C MET A 156 2.74 -3.43 -19.09
N ILE A 157 1.46 -3.84 -18.96
CA ILE A 157 0.92 -4.97 -19.73
C ILE A 157 0.98 -4.68 -21.23
N ASN A 158 0.70 -3.46 -21.66
CA ASN A 158 0.80 -3.08 -23.08
C ASN A 158 2.26 -3.07 -23.56
N LEU A 159 3.21 -2.61 -22.74
CA LEU A 159 4.64 -2.69 -23.03
C LEU A 159 5.11 -4.15 -23.16
N ILE A 160 4.70 -5.03 -22.24
CA ILE A 160 5.03 -6.46 -22.27
C ILE A 160 4.39 -7.15 -23.48
N LYS A 161 3.12 -6.86 -23.78
CA LYS A 161 2.43 -7.38 -24.96
C LYS A 161 3.11 -6.91 -26.25
N ASN A 162 3.45 -5.63 -26.36
CA ASN A 162 4.14 -5.09 -27.53
C ASN A 162 5.54 -5.71 -27.66
N TRP A 163 6.27 -5.87 -26.56
CA TRP A 163 7.56 -6.55 -26.55
C TRP A 163 7.45 -8.00 -27.03
N MET A 164 6.52 -8.79 -26.49
CA MET A 164 6.27 -10.17 -26.93
C MET A 164 5.91 -10.27 -28.43
N LEU A 165 5.11 -9.33 -28.94
CA LEU A 165 4.75 -9.29 -30.37
C LEU A 165 5.96 -8.98 -31.27
N HIS A 166 6.89 -8.14 -30.79
CA HIS A 166 8.09 -7.77 -31.53
C HIS A 166 9.25 -8.79 -31.42
N THR A 167 9.28 -9.64 -30.38
CA THR A 167 10.27 -10.72 -30.25
C THR A 167 9.83 -12.04 -30.89
N SER A 168 8.55 -12.18 -31.25
CA SER A 168 8.01 -13.38 -31.90
C SER A 168 8.13 -13.37 -33.44
N SER A 169 8.76 -12.34 -34.00
CA SER A 169 8.91 -12.11 -35.45
C SER A 169 10.37 -12.20 -35.94
N GLY A 170 11.26 -12.79 -35.14
CA GLY A 170 12.67 -13.05 -35.48
C GLY A 170 13.02 -14.52 -35.48
#